data_AF-A0A1G3R0T8-F1
#
_entry.id   AF-A0A1G3R0T8-F1
#
_cell.length_a   1.000
_cell.length_b   1.000
_cell.length_c   1.000
_cell.angle_alpha   90.00
_cell.angle_beta   90.00
_cell.angle_gamma   90.00
#
_symmetry.space_group_name_H-M   'P 1'
#
loop_
_entity.id
_entity.type
_entity.pdbx_description
1 polymer ?
#
loop_
_entity_poly.entity_id
_entity_poly.type
_entity_poly.pdbx_seq_one_letter_code
_entity_poly.pdbx_strand_id
1 'polypeptide(L)'
;MATIADLVIAFSREQARHIGEELVSRPGHVMPSLPGFRGITLSDDNLAVSSPLINERFSLPCNQRIADAFGGVAVHSCGVWDHTMRLLPGRGVMGVDCAVAPCCDPTPMTPERVRAALAGTGIVVKARCGGAREEIEHAVAALAGPDMRLILDIARIEKDDAAYARAAEGNYALAREKLSHAYGT
;
A
#
# COMPACT_ATOMS: atom_id res chain seq x y z
N MET A 1 -5.04 10.87 -23.00
CA MET A 1 -4.88 10.27 -21.66
C MET A 1 -5.91 10.76 -20.64
N ALA A 2 -6.45 12.00 -20.75
CA ALA A 2 -7.56 12.47 -19.90
C ALA A 2 -8.77 11.50 -19.88
N THR A 3 -9.05 10.82 -20.99
CA THR A 3 -10.18 9.88 -21.12
C THR A 3 -10.15 8.71 -20.16
N ILE A 4 -8.99 8.11 -19.84
CA ILE A 4 -8.93 6.96 -18.92
C ILE A 4 -9.16 7.44 -17.48
N ALA A 5 -8.46 8.49 -17.04
CA ALA A 5 -8.66 9.06 -15.72
C ALA A 5 -10.11 9.52 -15.52
N ASP A 6 -10.71 10.14 -16.53
CA ASP A 6 -12.12 10.58 -16.47
C ASP A 6 -13.10 9.41 -16.38
N LEU A 7 -12.84 8.31 -17.09
CA LEU A 7 -13.64 7.08 -16.97
C LEU A 7 -13.49 6.43 -15.60
N VAL A 8 -12.28 6.39 -15.04
CA VAL A 8 -12.06 5.90 -13.66
C VAL A 8 -12.80 6.77 -12.66
N ILE A 9 -12.76 8.10 -12.81
CA ILE A 9 -13.50 9.02 -11.94
C ILE A 9 -15.00 8.79 -12.06
N ALA A 10 -15.54 8.70 -13.27
CA ALA A 10 -16.97 8.47 -13.49
C ALA A 10 -17.42 7.13 -12.89
N PHE A 11 -16.65 6.06 -13.13
CA PHE A 11 -16.96 4.74 -12.62
C PHE A 11 -16.86 4.67 -11.10
N SER A 12 -15.79 5.20 -10.50
CA SER A 12 -15.62 5.18 -9.04
C SER A 12 -16.61 6.07 -8.31
N ARG A 13 -17.14 7.12 -8.93
CA ARG A 13 -18.30 7.86 -8.39
C ARG A 13 -19.55 7.01 -8.34
N GLU A 14 -19.80 6.21 -9.37
CA GLU A 14 -20.93 5.29 -9.38
C GLU A 14 -20.77 4.19 -8.32
N GLN A 15 -19.56 3.64 -8.17
CA GLN A 15 -19.27 2.73 -7.06
C GLN A 15 -19.52 3.38 -5.70
N ALA A 16 -19.03 4.60 -5.47
CA ALA A 16 -19.25 5.31 -4.21
C ALA A 16 -20.74 5.57 -3.93
N ARG A 17 -21.51 5.93 -4.97
CA ARG A 17 -22.97 6.12 -4.88
C ARG A 17 -23.69 4.84 -4.46
N HIS A 18 -23.24 3.68 -4.95
CA HIS A 18 -23.79 2.38 -4.59
C HIS A 18 -23.34 1.86 -3.23
N ILE A 19 -22.13 2.21 -2.80
CA ILE A 19 -21.62 1.88 -1.46
C ILE A 19 -22.41 2.65 -0.39
N GLY A 20 -22.74 3.92 -0.65
CA GLY A 20 -23.38 4.79 0.33
C GLY A 20 -22.36 5.60 1.13
N GLU A 21 -22.74 6.82 1.51
CA GLU A 21 -21.85 7.75 2.23
C GLU A 21 -21.66 7.38 3.70
N GLU A 22 -22.57 6.58 4.25
CA GLU A 22 -22.58 6.10 5.63
C GLU A 22 -21.55 4.99 5.89
N LEU A 23 -21.08 4.31 4.83
CA LEU A 23 -20.11 3.23 4.96
C LEU A 23 -18.69 3.77 4.89
N VAL A 24 -17.80 3.15 5.68
CA VAL A 24 -16.36 3.43 5.64
C VAL A 24 -15.73 2.93 4.33
N SER A 25 -16.36 1.95 3.68
CA SER A 25 -15.90 1.35 2.42
C SER A 25 -15.69 2.38 1.31
N ARG A 26 -14.62 2.22 0.55
CA ARG A 26 -14.27 3.09 -0.59
C ARG A 26 -13.99 2.26 -1.86
N PRO A 27 -14.19 2.81 -3.06
CA PRO A 27 -13.84 2.14 -4.31
C PRO A 27 -12.39 1.64 -4.35
N GLY A 28 -12.22 0.42 -4.87
CA GLY A 28 -10.95 -0.28 -4.97
C GLY A 28 -10.78 -1.39 -3.91
N HIS A 29 -9.60 -2.01 -3.84
CA HIS A 29 -9.38 -3.25 -3.08
C HIS A 29 -8.05 -3.31 -2.32
N VAL A 30 -7.17 -2.33 -2.50
CA VAL A 30 -5.76 -2.47 -2.11
C VAL A 30 -5.53 -2.11 -0.65
N MET A 31 -6.14 -1.02 -0.19
CA MET A 31 -5.99 -0.49 1.15
C MET A 31 -7.23 -0.79 2.00
N PRO A 32 -7.05 -0.99 3.31
CA PRO A 32 -8.17 -1.19 4.21
C PRO A 32 -9.06 0.06 4.23
N SER A 33 -10.37 -0.18 4.28
CA SER A 33 -11.34 0.88 4.50
C SER A 33 -11.30 1.29 5.97
N LEU A 34 -10.71 2.47 6.25
CA LEU A 34 -10.53 3.01 7.59
C LEU A 34 -11.00 4.47 7.61
N PRO A 35 -11.57 4.98 8.72
CA PRO A 35 -12.02 6.37 8.79
C PRO A 35 -10.94 7.41 8.46
N GLY A 36 -9.67 7.11 8.77
CA GLY A 36 -8.52 7.97 8.45
C GLY A 36 -7.99 7.85 7.02
N PHE A 37 -8.46 6.86 6.25
CA PHE A 37 -8.05 6.62 4.88
C PHE A 37 -9.17 7.08 3.93
N ARG A 38 -9.00 8.30 3.39
CA ARG A 38 -9.96 8.91 2.45
C ARG A 38 -9.66 8.50 1.01
N GLY A 39 -10.42 8.98 0.04
CA GLY A 39 -10.12 8.73 -1.38
C GLY A 39 -10.53 7.34 -1.88
N ILE A 40 -9.81 6.85 -2.89
CA ILE A 40 -9.99 5.53 -3.51
C ILE A 40 -8.64 4.82 -3.67
N THR A 41 -8.66 3.53 -4.03
CA THR A 41 -7.42 2.78 -4.31
C THR A 41 -7.28 2.44 -5.78
N LEU A 42 -6.09 2.65 -6.33
CA LEU A 42 -5.75 2.42 -7.74
C LEU A 42 -4.69 1.32 -7.88
N SER A 43 -4.85 0.49 -8.91
CA SER A 43 -3.79 -0.38 -9.41
C SER A 43 -3.24 0.23 -10.68
N ASP A 44 -1.96 0.60 -10.69
CA ASP A 44 -1.26 1.23 -11.81
C ASP A 44 0.10 0.57 -12.01
N ASP A 45 0.13 -0.50 -12.79
CA ASP A 45 1.36 -1.27 -13.05
C ASP A 45 2.37 -0.52 -13.94
N ASN A 46 1.97 0.61 -14.55
CA ASN A 46 2.91 1.47 -15.25
C ASN A 46 4.03 1.96 -14.32
N LEU A 47 3.73 2.07 -13.02
CA LEU A 47 4.68 2.57 -12.02
C LEU A 47 5.91 1.67 -11.88
N ALA A 48 5.76 0.36 -12.10
CA ALA A 48 6.87 -0.60 -12.17
C ALA A 48 7.48 -0.71 -13.56
N VAL A 49 6.66 -0.83 -14.62
CA VAL A 49 7.17 -1.18 -15.97
C VAL A 49 7.69 0.01 -16.77
N SER A 50 7.34 1.24 -16.38
CA SER A 50 7.79 2.46 -17.04
C SER A 50 8.94 3.12 -16.32
N SER A 51 9.74 3.88 -17.06
CA SER A 51 10.81 4.71 -16.49
C SER A 51 10.22 5.85 -15.64
N PRO A 52 10.98 6.40 -14.67
CA PRO A 52 10.55 7.55 -13.87
C PRO A 52 10.04 8.72 -14.73
N LEU A 53 10.71 9.00 -15.86
CA LEU A 53 10.34 10.09 -16.78
C LEU A 53 8.97 9.85 -17.44
N ILE A 54 8.67 8.61 -17.82
CA ILE A 54 7.38 8.25 -18.42
C ILE A 54 6.28 8.34 -17.35
N ASN A 55 6.53 7.80 -16.16
CA ASN A 55 5.57 7.89 -15.05
C ASN A 55 5.27 9.33 -14.66
N GLU A 56 6.29 10.19 -14.56
CA GLU A 56 6.11 11.60 -14.25
C GLU A 56 5.30 12.36 -15.30
N ARG A 57 5.49 12.03 -16.58
CA ARG A 57 4.80 12.72 -17.68
C ARG A 57 3.37 12.22 -17.92
N PHE A 58 3.08 10.96 -17.61
CA PHE A 58 1.85 10.31 -18.08
C PHE A 58 1.03 9.66 -16.97
N SER A 59 1.61 8.74 -16.19
CA SER A 59 0.89 7.95 -15.18
C SER A 59 0.53 8.80 -13.94
N LEU A 60 1.53 9.46 -13.35
CA LEU A 60 1.36 10.25 -12.12
C LEU A 60 0.40 11.43 -12.27
N PRO A 61 0.36 12.18 -13.40
CA PRO A 61 -0.66 13.20 -13.62
C PRO A 61 -2.10 12.64 -13.66
N CYS A 62 -2.28 11.40 -14.17
CA CYS A 62 -3.59 10.75 -14.15
C CYS A 62 -3.99 10.38 -12.71
N ASN A 63 -3.07 9.79 -11.94
CA ASN A 63 -3.29 9.45 -10.54
C ASN A 63 -3.58 10.69 -9.69
N GLN A 64 -2.89 11.80 -9.93
CA GLN A 64 -3.16 13.10 -9.29
C GLN A 64 -4.59 13.57 -9.57
N ARG A 65 -5.03 13.56 -10.83
CA ARG A 65 -6.37 14.02 -11.19
C ARG A 65 -7.45 13.20 -10.51
N ILE A 66 -7.23 11.89 -10.38
CA ILE A 66 -8.13 11.00 -9.63
C ILE A 66 -8.08 11.35 -8.13
N ALA A 67 -6.87 11.58 -7.58
CA ALA A 67 -6.70 12.02 -6.20
C ALA A 67 -7.47 13.31 -5.90
N ASP A 68 -7.39 14.30 -6.78
CA ASP A 68 -8.12 15.57 -6.65
C ASP A 68 -9.63 15.37 -6.65
N ALA A 69 -10.14 14.40 -7.42
CA ALA A 69 -11.57 14.10 -7.50
C ALA A 69 -12.15 13.40 -6.26
N PHE A 70 -11.32 12.70 -5.48
CA PHE A 70 -11.77 11.88 -4.35
C PHE A 70 -11.14 12.28 -2.99
N GLY A 71 -10.27 13.28 -2.96
CA GLY A 71 -9.54 13.71 -1.75
C GLY A 71 -8.31 12.87 -1.43
N GLY A 72 -7.81 12.12 -2.41
CA GLY A 72 -6.56 11.38 -2.39
C GLY A 72 -6.67 9.98 -3.02
N VAL A 73 -5.53 9.29 -3.16
CA VAL A 73 -5.48 7.90 -3.62
C VAL A 73 -4.51 7.05 -2.80
N ALA A 74 -4.82 5.76 -2.70
CA ALA A 74 -3.79 4.74 -2.51
C ALA A 74 -3.36 4.15 -3.84
N VAL A 75 -2.10 3.73 -3.96
CA VAL A 75 -1.60 3.17 -5.20
C VAL A 75 -0.90 1.83 -4.99
N HIS A 76 -1.24 0.88 -5.83
CA HIS A 76 -0.57 -0.41 -5.97
C HIS A 76 0.07 -0.51 -7.35
N SER A 77 1.23 -1.16 -7.40
CA SER A 77 1.83 -1.69 -8.61
C SER A 77 2.46 -3.03 -8.27
N CYS A 78 2.29 -4.01 -9.15
CA CYS A 78 3.02 -5.28 -9.06
C CYS A 78 4.52 -5.05 -9.32
N GLY A 79 5.37 -5.91 -8.74
CA GLY A 79 6.82 -5.87 -8.96
C GLY A 79 7.56 -4.69 -8.31
N VAL A 80 8.71 -4.33 -8.89
CA VAL A 80 9.64 -3.37 -8.30
C VAL A 80 9.42 -1.95 -8.85
N TRP A 81 9.04 -1.02 -7.98
CA TRP A 81 8.68 0.37 -8.34
C TRP A 81 9.16 1.45 -7.36
N ASP A 82 10.20 1.17 -6.56
CA ASP A 82 10.78 2.13 -5.63
C ASP A 82 11.36 3.37 -6.34
N HIS A 83 11.76 3.23 -7.61
CA HIS A 83 12.18 4.35 -8.46
C HIS A 83 11.06 5.36 -8.69
N THR A 84 9.81 4.92 -8.73
CA THR A 84 8.64 5.78 -8.91
C THR A 84 8.07 6.23 -7.57
N MET A 85 8.19 5.43 -6.49
CA MET A 85 7.72 5.81 -5.14
C MET A 85 8.26 7.18 -4.68
N ARG A 86 9.50 7.51 -5.03
CA ARG A 86 10.16 8.79 -4.70
C ARG A 86 9.48 10.02 -5.33
N LEU A 87 8.67 9.81 -6.37
CA LEU A 87 7.97 10.87 -7.10
C LEU A 87 6.54 11.10 -6.59
N LEU A 88 6.04 10.25 -5.70
CA LEU A 88 4.67 10.32 -5.16
C LEU A 88 4.40 11.49 -4.18
N PRO A 89 5.37 11.95 -3.36
CA PRO A 89 5.12 13.03 -2.41
C PRO A 89 4.57 14.30 -3.08
N GLY A 90 3.57 14.91 -2.44
CA GLY A 90 2.87 16.08 -2.98
C GLY A 90 1.83 15.76 -4.04
N ARG A 91 1.62 14.49 -4.40
CA ARG A 91 0.72 14.10 -5.50
C ARG A 91 -0.67 13.58 -5.11
N GLY A 92 -1.16 13.94 -3.92
CA GLY A 92 -2.42 13.43 -3.37
C GLY A 92 -2.40 11.92 -3.04
N VAL A 93 -1.24 11.26 -3.14
CA VAL A 93 -1.06 9.87 -2.73
C VAL A 93 -0.94 9.81 -1.22
N MET A 94 -1.82 9.05 -0.57
CA MET A 94 -1.83 8.90 0.89
C MET A 94 -1.31 7.54 1.35
N GLY A 95 -1.27 6.56 0.45
CA GLY A 95 -0.73 5.25 0.76
C GLY A 95 -0.28 4.48 -0.46
N VAL A 96 0.56 3.48 -0.21
CA VAL A 96 1.01 2.51 -1.22
C VAL A 96 0.80 1.10 -0.70
N ASP A 97 0.55 0.17 -1.61
CA ASP A 97 0.69 -1.27 -1.34
C ASP A 97 1.86 -1.84 -2.11
N CYS A 98 2.70 -2.59 -1.42
CA CYS A 98 3.80 -3.33 -2.03
C CYS A 98 3.97 -4.70 -1.37
N ALA A 99 4.38 -5.67 -2.18
CA ALA A 99 4.85 -6.96 -1.68
C ALA A 99 6.34 -6.86 -1.36
N VAL A 100 6.72 -7.30 -0.17
CA VAL A 100 8.11 -7.33 0.29
C VAL A 100 8.60 -8.75 0.60
N ALA A 101 7.82 -9.77 0.23
CA ALA A 101 8.15 -11.17 0.42
C ALA A 101 7.81 -12.01 -0.83
N PRO A 102 8.61 -13.04 -1.16
CA PRO A 102 8.40 -13.89 -2.34
C PRO A 102 7.06 -14.63 -2.39
N CYS A 103 6.45 -14.92 -1.23
CA CYS A 103 5.14 -15.55 -1.17
C CYS A 103 4.00 -14.63 -1.67
N CYS A 104 4.26 -13.31 -1.73
CA CYS A 104 3.28 -12.30 -2.11
C CYS A 104 3.49 -11.76 -3.53
N ASP A 105 4.72 -11.85 -4.06
CA ASP A 105 5.11 -11.43 -5.41
C ASP A 105 6.39 -12.18 -5.81
N PRO A 106 6.50 -12.73 -7.04
CA PRO A 106 7.70 -13.46 -7.48
C PRO A 106 8.96 -12.59 -7.54
N THR A 107 8.81 -11.27 -7.67
CA THR A 107 9.90 -10.28 -7.66
C THR A 107 9.57 -9.17 -6.64
N PRO A 108 9.61 -9.48 -5.34
CA PRO A 108 9.16 -8.56 -4.32
C PRO A 108 10.07 -7.33 -4.23
N MET A 109 9.52 -6.25 -3.71
CA MET A 109 10.28 -5.05 -3.38
C MET A 109 11.26 -5.35 -2.24
N THR A 110 12.43 -4.71 -2.28
CA THR A 110 13.36 -4.71 -1.15
C THR A 110 12.85 -3.75 -0.06
N PRO A 111 12.55 -4.21 1.17
CA PRO A 111 12.05 -3.37 2.27
C PRO A 111 12.83 -2.07 2.48
N GLU A 112 14.15 -2.13 2.48
CA GLU A 112 15.04 -0.98 2.72
C GLU A 112 14.92 0.08 1.61
N ARG A 113 14.67 -0.35 0.37
CA ARG A 113 14.46 0.56 -0.77
C ARG A 113 13.11 1.26 -0.69
N VAL A 114 12.07 0.56 -0.21
CA VAL A 114 10.76 1.17 0.08
C VAL A 114 10.92 2.24 1.15
N ARG A 115 11.58 1.91 2.26
CA ARG A 115 11.83 2.88 3.33
C ARG A 115 12.63 4.09 2.83
N ALA A 116 13.73 3.85 2.10
CA ALA A 116 14.54 4.93 1.54
C ALA A 116 13.76 5.84 0.58
N ALA A 117 12.71 5.33 -0.07
CA ALA A 117 11.87 6.11 -0.98
C ALA A 117 10.78 6.92 -0.27
N LEU A 118 10.28 6.45 0.89
CA LEU A 118 9.05 6.97 1.50
C LEU A 118 9.20 7.48 2.94
N ALA A 119 10.35 7.29 3.57
CA ALA A 119 10.65 7.84 4.90
C ALA A 119 10.44 9.37 4.94
N GLY A 120 9.75 9.84 5.98
CA GLY A 120 9.46 11.25 6.21
C GLY A 120 8.38 11.85 5.29
N THR A 121 7.86 11.10 4.31
CA THR A 121 6.86 11.62 3.36
C THR A 121 5.45 11.68 3.94
N GLY A 122 5.19 10.91 5.00
CA GLY A 122 3.85 10.73 5.57
C GLY A 122 2.92 9.80 4.77
N ILE A 123 3.38 9.23 3.65
CA ILE A 123 2.65 8.23 2.88
C ILE A 123 2.61 6.91 3.68
N VAL A 124 1.44 6.32 3.80
CA VAL A 124 1.24 5.03 4.48
C VAL A 124 1.73 3.89 3.59
N VAL A 125 2.64 3.07 4.08
CA VAL A 125 3.10 1.85 3.39
C VAL A 125 2.31 0.67 3.94
N LYS A 126 1.50 0.04 3.10
CA LYS A 126 0.97 -1.30 3.35
C LYS A 126 1.94 -2.31 2.74
N ALA A 127 2.68 -3.00 3.61
CA ALA A 127 3.68 -3.98 3.20
C ALA A 127 3.13 -5.39 3.39
N ARG A 128 2.92 -6.10 2.28
CA ARG A 128 2.60 -7.53 2.27
C ARG A 128 3.88 -8.33 2.51
N CYS A 129 4.03 -8.87 3.72
CA CYS A 129 5.18 -9.67 4.11
C CYS A 129 4.83 -11.16 4.22
N GLY A 130 5.86 -11.97 4.46
CA GLY A 130 5.69 -13.40 4.67
C GLY A 130 5.06 -13.74 6.01
N GLY A 131 4.64 -14.99 6.15
CA GLY A 131 3.97 -15.49 7.36
C GLY A 131 4.91 -16.13 8.38
N ALA A 132 6.17 -16.38 8.01
CA ALA A 132 7.15 -16.92 8.95
C ALA A 132 7.69 -15.83 9.89
N ARG A 133 8.08 -16.23 11.10
CA ARG A 133 8.62 -15.33 12.12
C ARG A 133 9.77 -14.48 11.60
N GLU A 134 10.72 -15.10 10.91
CA GLU A 134 11.92 -14.43 10.40
C GLU A 134 11.58 -13.39 9.33
N GLU A 135 10.57 -13.67 8.49
CA GLU A 135 10.10 -12.75 7.45
C GLU A 135 9.40 -11.53 8.06
N ILE A 136 8.59 -11.74 9.10
CA ILE A 136 7.93 -10.68 9.86
C ILE A 136 8.99 -9.81 10.56
N GLU A 137 9.95 -10.42 11.27
CA GLU A 137 11.01 -9.69 11.97
C GLU A 137 11.86 -8.87 11.00
N HIS A 138 12.24 -9.46 9.85
CA HIS A 138 12.99 -8.75 8.82
C HIS A 138 12.20 -7.56 8.25
N ALA A 139 10.94 -7.76 7.87
CA ALA A 139 10.10 -6.70 7.32
C ALA A 139 9.93 -5.53 8.30
N VAL A 140 9.67 -5.82 9.58
CA VAL A 140 9.53 -4.79 10.62
C VAL A 140 10.86 -4.07 10.85
N ALA A 141 11.97 -4.80 10.99
CA ALA A 141 13.29 -4.20 11.21
C ALA A 141 13.71 -3.25 10.07
N ALA A 142 13.38 -3.61 8.83
CA ALA A 142 13.75 -2.83 7.66
C ALA A 142 12.83 -1.63 7.39
N LEU A 143 11.51 -1.77 7.63
CA LEU A 143 10.52 -0.74 7.28
C LEU A 143 10.12 0.16 8.45
N ALA A 144 10.00 -0.38 9.66
CA ALA A 144 9.43 0.36 10.77
C ALA A 144 10.40 1.43 11.31
N GLY A 145 9.83 2.54 11.77
CA GLY A 145 10.57 3.65 12.35
C GLY A 145 9.69 4.88 12.51
N PRO A 146 10.11 5.86 13.33
CA PRO A 146 9.31 7.06 13.64
C PRO A 146 9.02 7.94 12.42
N ASP A 147 9.80 7.78 11.34
CA ASP A 147 9.69 8.45 10.06
C ASP A 147 8.77 7.73 9.05
N MET A 148 8.24 6.56 9.40
CA MET A 148 7.43 5.71 8.53
C MET A 148 6.02 5.52 9.07
N ARG A 149 5.03 5.43 8.18
CA ARG A 149 3.67 4.98 8.53
C ARG A 149 3.45 3.61 7.92
N LEU A 150 3.32 2.58 8.74
CA LEU A 150 3.32 1.19 8.30
C LEU A 150 2.00 0.48 8.64
N ILE A 151 1.43 -0.20 7.65
CA ILE A 151 0.45 -1.27 7.84
C ILE A 151 1.17 -2.56 7.42
N LEU A 152 1.35 -3.48 8.36
CA LEU A 152 1.93 -4.78 8.07
C LEU A 152 0.82 -5.78 7.72
N ASP A 153 0.88 -6.33 6.51
CA ASP A 153 -0.07 -7.33 6.00
C ASP A 153 0.66 -8.69 5.95
N ILE A 154 0.36 -9.55 6.93
CA ILE A 154 1.07 -10.81 7.18
C ILE A 154 0.39 -11.94 6.42
N ALA A 155 1.12 -12.59 5.51
CA ALA A 155 0.59 -13.68 4.69
C ALA A 155 0.12 -14.88 5.53
N ARG A 156 -1.05 -15.43 5.17
CA ARG A 156 -1.48 -16.75 5.63
C ARG A 156 -0.66 -17.82 4.91
N ILE A 157 0.18 -18.53 5.66
CA ILE A 157 0.94 -19.69 5.16
C ILE A 157 0.28 -21.03 5.51
N GLU A 158 -0.64 -21.02 6.48
CA GLU A 158 -1.29 -22.22 6.99
C GLU A 158 -2.48 -22.63 6.12
N LYS A 159 -2.50 -23.89 5.69
CA LYS A 159 -3.59 -24.43 4.88
C LYS A 159 -4.86 -24.67 5.69
N ASP A 160 -4.70 -25.16 6.91
CA ASP A 160 -5.81 -25.45 7.84
C ASP A 160 -6.19 -24.22 8.68
N ASP A 161 -7.48 -24.02 8.91
CA ASP A 161 -8.00 -22.85 9.64
C ASP A 161 -7.63 -22.86 11.12
N ALA A 162 -7.62 -24.03 11.77
CA ALA A 162 -7.25 -24.10 13.19
C ALA A 162 -5.73 -23.87 13.39
N ALA A 163 -4.91 -24.37 12.47
CA ALA A 163 -3.49 -24.04 12.41
C ALA A 163 -3.26 -22.55 12.16
N TYR A 164 -3.97 -21.97 11.17
CA TYR A 164 -3.90 -20.55 10.86
C TYR A 164 -4.28 -19.68 12.06
N ALA A 165 -5.38 -19.98 12.76
CA ALA A 165 -5.81 -19.20 13.91
C ALA A 165 -4.73 -19.14 15.01
N ARG A 166 -4.07 -20.28 15.31
CA ARG A 166 -2.97 -20.31 16.29
C ARG A 166 -1.75 -19.52 15.81
N ALA A 167 -1.37 -19.67 14.54
CA ALA A 167 -0.24 -18.96 13.96
C ALA A 167 -0.49 -17.44 13.88
N ALA A 168 -1.70 -17.03 13.49
CA ALA A 168 -2.10 -15.64 13.37
C ALA A 168 -1.98 -14.90 14.71
N GLU A 169 -2.49 -15.47 15.81
CA GLU A 169 -2.36 -14.86 17.14
C GLU A 169 -0.88 -14.67 17.55
N GLY A 170 -0.04 -15.68 17.29
CA GLY A 170 1.41 -15.58 17.54
C GLY A 170 2.09 -14.51 16.68
N ASN A 171 1.73 -14.45 15.40
CA ASN A 171 2.26 -13.47 14.45
C ASN A 171 1.82 -12.04 14.79
N TYR A 172 0.57 -11.84 15.21
CA TYR A 172 0.07 -10.54 15.64
C TYR A 172 0.71 -10.08 16.94
N ALA A 173 0.91 -10.99 17.90
CA ALA A 173 1.64 -10.68 19.13
C ALA A 173 3.10 -10.26 18.82
N LEU A 174 3.79 -11.01 17.97
CA LEU A 174 5.14 -10.70 17.51
C LEU A 174 5.21 -9.35 16.81
N ALA A 175 4.36 -9.12 15.81
CA ALA A 175 4.34 -7.87 15.05
C ALA A 175 4.05 -6.67 15.97
N ARG A 176 3.10 -6.82 16.89
CA ARG A 176 2.78 -5.77 17.88
C ARG A 176 3.98 -5.44 18.75
N GLU A 177 4.67 -6.42 19.32
CA GLU A 177 5.86 -6.22 20.16
C GLU A 177 6.95 -5.45 19.38
N LYS A 178 7.27 -5.89 18.17
CA LYS A 178 8.34 -5.29 17.35
C LYS A 178 7.97 -3.89 16.88
N LEU A 179 6.72 -3.67 16.47
CA LEU A 179 6.23 -2.35 16.07
C LEU A 179 6.24 -1.39 17.27
N SER A 180 5.77 -1.82 18.44
CA SER A 180 5.85 -1.04 19.69
C SER A 180 7.26 -0.59 19.98
N HIS A 181 8.24 -1.49 19.87
CA HIS A 181 9.65 -1.15 20.04
C HIS A 181 10.15 -0.15 18.98
N ALA A 182 9.81 -0.35 17.70
CA ALA A 182 10.26 0.52 16.61
C ALA A 182 9.65 1.93 16.65
N TYR A 183 8.43 2.06 17.18
CA TYR A 183 7.69 3.32 17.29
C TYR A 183 7.79 3.97 18.67
N GLY A 184 8.36 3.27 19.67
CA GLY A 184 8.47 3.77 21.04
C GLY A 184 7.12 3.90 21.76
N THR A 185 6.17 3.00 21.48
CA THR A 185 4.78 3.02 21.98
C THR A 185 4.42 1.79 22.80
#